data_AF-A0A3B8NQM4-F1
#
_entry.id   AF-A0A3B8NQM4-F1
#
_cell.length_a   1.000
_cell.length_b   1.000
_cell.length_c   1.000
_cell.angle_alpha   90.00
_cell.angle_beta   90.00
_cell.angle_gamma   90.00
#
_symmetry.space_group_name_H-M   'P 1'
#
loop_
_entity.id
_entity.type
_entity.pdbx_description
1 polymer ?
#
loop_
_entity_poly.entity_id
_entity_poly.type
_entity_poly.pdbx_seq_one_letter_code
_entity_poly.pdbx_strand_id
1 'polypeptide(L)' 'MAQNSGCLYVGDSPADIVAGKSAGTLTVAVLTGAGSRDALADFGPDLILESIRDLPAALFGAFKPLTFFKFKVY' A
#
# COMPACT_ATOMS: atom_id res chain seq x y z
N MET A 1 5.29 19.86 -6.05
CA MET A 1 4.28 20.24 -5.04
C MET A 1 3.43 19.00 -4.80
N ALA A 2 3.63 18.29 -3.69
CA ALA A 2 2.75 17.18 -3.34
C ALA A 2 1.39 17.77 -2.95
N GLN A 3 0.36 17.49 -3.75
CA GLN A 3 -1.01 17.88 -3.46
C GLN A 3 -1.48 17.03 -2.27
N ASN A 4 -1.60 17.68 -1.11
CA ASN A 4 -2.00 17.07 0.15
C ASN A 4 -3.52 16.82 0.16
N SER A 5 -3.96 15.95 -0.75
CA SER A 5 -5.28 15.32 -0.69
C SER A 5 -5.24 14.38 0.50
N GLY A 6 -6.20 14.46 1.44
CA GLY A 6 -6.28 13.57 2.61
C GLY A 6 -6.60 12.10 2.28
N CYS A 7 -6.14 11.63 1.13
CA CYS A 7 -6.34 10.30 0.58
C CYS A 7 -5.08 9.83 -0.15
N LEU A 8 -4.94 8.51 -0.24
CA LEU A 8 -3.87 7.83 -0.93
C LEU A 8 -4.46 6.70 -1.76
N TYR A 9 -3.82 6.40 -2.87
CA TYR A 9 -4.20 5.32 -3.76
C TYR A 9 -3.31 4.10 -3.50
N VAL A 10 -3.92 2.97 -3.15
CA VAL A 10 -3.21 1.71 -2.89
C VAL A 10 -3.53 0.72 -4.00
N GLY A 11 -2.52 0.07 -4.56
CA GLY A 11 -2.72 -1.00 -5.54
C GLY A 11 -1.49 -1.86 -5.76
N ASP A 12 -1.62 -2.87 -6.60
CA ASP A 12 -0.64 -3.92 -6.84
C ASP A 12 -0.17 -3.95 -8.31
N SER A 13 -0.63 -3.02 -9.13
CA SER A 13 -0.28 -2.94 -10.54
C SER A 13 0.28 -1.55 -10.92
N PRO A 14 1.04 -1.46 -12.03
CA PRO A 14 1.46 -0.17 -12.57
C PRO A 14 0.31 0.80 -12.87
N ALA A 15 -0.85 0.26 -13.27
CA ALA A 15 -2.03 1.07 -13.57
C ALA A 15 -2.55 1.81 -12.34
N ASP A 16 -2.45 1.21 -11.15
CA ASP A 16 -2.83 1.84 -9.88
C ASP A 16 -1.96 3.05 -9.55
N ILE A 17 -0.65 2.93 -9.79
CA ILE A 17 0.31 4.02 -9.56
C ILE A 17 0.04 5.17 -10.53
N VAL A 18 -0.20 4.86 -11.82
CA VAL A 18 -0.55 5.87 -12.82
C VAL A 18 -1.87 6.55 -12.48
N ALA A 19 -2.89 5.80 -12.06
CA ALA A 19 -4.19 6.32 -11.68
C ALA A 19 -4.09 7.26 -10.47
N GLY A 20 -3.40 6.85 -9.41
CA GLY A 20 -3.23 7.66 -8.21
C GLY A 20 -2.46 8.96 -8.47
N LYS A 21 -1.37 8.89 -9.24
CA LYS A 21 -0.63 10.08 -9.68
C LYS A 21 -1.49 11.03 -10.52
N SER A 22 -2.28 10.49 -11.45
CA SER A 22 -3.20 11.29 -12.27
C SER A 22 -4.31 11.93 -11.44
N ALA A 23 -4.72 11.29 -10.34
CA ALA A 23 -5.65 11.83 -9.36
C ALA A 23 -5.02 12.85 -8.39
N GLY A 24 -3.69 13.07 -8.46
CA GLY A 24 -2.98 13.98 -7.56
C GLY A 24 -2.93 13.50 -6.12
N THR A 25 -2.88 12.18 -5.91
CA THR A 25 -2.79 11.55 -4.58
C THR A 25 -1.43 10.89 -4.37
N LEU A 26 -1.10 10.59 -3.11
CA LEU A 26 0.02 9.70 -2.79
C LEU A 26 -0.31 8.28 -3.24
N THR A 27 0.70 7.55 -3.67
CA THR A 27 0.56 6.21 -4.24
C THR A 27 1.35 5.18 -3.44
N VAL A 28 0.69 4.08 -3.10
CA VAL A 28 1.27 2.96 -2.35
C VAL A 28 1.13 1.69 -3.19
N ALA A 29 2.26 1.11 -3.56
CA ALA A 29 2.34 -0.17 -4.24
C ALA A 29 2.42 -1.31 -3.23
N VAL A 30 1.72 -2.43 -3.45
CA VAL A 30 1.71 -3.59 -2.55
C VAL A 30 2.07 -4.87 -3.28
N LEU A 31 3.05 -5.62 -2.75
CA LEU A 31 3.65 -6.79 -3.40
C LEU A 31 2.87 -8.11 -3.19
N THR A 32 1.65 -8.04 -2.67
CA THR A 32 0.78 -9.22 -2.49
C THR A 32 -0.12 -9.51 -3.69
N GLY A 33 0.02 -8.77 -4.79
CA GLY A 33 -0.81 -8.90 -5.98
C GLY A 33 -0.03 -9.19 -7.27
N ALA A 34 -0.47 -8.63 -8.40
CA ALA A 34 -0.03 -9.02 -9.74
C ALA A 34 1.33 -8.43 -10.18
N GLY A 35 1.72 -7.26 -9.66
CA GLY A 35 2.95 -6.58 -10.03
C GLY A 35 4.19 -7.11 -9.31
N SER A 36 5.31 -7.23 -10.03
CA SER A 36 6.61 -7.46 -9.40
C SER A 36 7.16 -6.16 -8.79
N ARG A 37 8.08 -6.29 -7.84
CA ARG A 37 8.74 -5.13 -7.22
C ARG A 37 9.37 -4.19 -8.24
N ASP A 38 10.13 -4.74 -9.19
CA ASP A 38 10.82 -3.94 -10.21
C ASP A 38 9.82 -3.22 -11.11
N ALA A 39 8.79 -3.95 -11.58
CA ALA A 39 7.75 -3.37 -12.44
C ALA A 39 6.95 -2.27 -11.74
N LEU A 40 6.76 -2.33 -10.42
CA LEU A 40 6.09 -1.27 -9.66
C LEU A 40 7.05 -0.11 -9.39
N ALA A 41 8.32 -0.38 -9.08
CA ALA A 41 9.33 0.64 -8.81
C ALA A 41 9.58 1.56 -10.01
N ASP A 42 9.55 1.03 -11.23
CA ASP A 42 9.71 1.79 -12.47
C ASP A 42 8.66 2.91 -12.65
N PHE A 43 7.48 2.75 -12.03
CA PHE A 43 6.41 3.75 -12.08
C PHE A 43 6.50 4.77 -10.94
N GLY A 44 7.48 4.62 -10.04
CA GLY A 44 7.82 5.55 -8.97
C GLY A 44 6.71 5.80 -7.94
N PRO A 45 6.15 4.78 -7.28
CA PRO A 45 5.20 4.97 -6.20
C PRO A 45 5.86 5.69 -5.01
N ASP A 46 5.06 6.36 -4.19
CA ASP A 46 5.57 7.06 -2.99
C ASP A 46 5.97 6.07 -1.88
N LEU A 47 5.37 4.88 -1.86
CA LEU A 47 5.71 3.80 -0.94
C LEU A 47 5.51 2.43 -1.58
N ILE A 48 6.36 1.46 -1.24
CA ILE A 48 6.20 0.05 -1.60
C ILE A 48 6.09 -0.78 -0.31
N LEU A 49 5.05 -1.59 -0.20
CA LEU A 49 4.78 -2.47 0.94
C LEU A 49 4.90 -3.95 0.53
N GLU A 50 5.51 -4.77 1.41
CA GLU A 50 5.55 -6.22 1.22
C GLU A 50 4.16 -6.83 1.36
N SER A 51 3.32 -6.28 2.25
CA SER A 51 1.95 -6.72 2.45
C SER A 51 1.01 -5.55 2.69
N ILE A 52 -0.25 -5.71 2.26
CA ILE A 52 -1.32 -4.77 2.61
C ILE A 52 -1.51 -4.66 4.13
N ARG A 53 -1.07 -5.68 4.88
CA ARG A 53 -1.09 -5.71 6.35
C ARG A 53 -0.17 -4.66 6.98
N ASP A 54 0.81 -4.17 6.24
CA ASP A 54 1.77 -3.16 6.72
C ASP A 54 1.22 -1.73 6.58
N LEU A 55 0.14 -1.55 5.81
CA LEU A 55 -0.47 -0.25 5.54
C LEU A 55 -0.90 0.52 6.81
N PRO A 56 -1.53 -0.10 7.83
CA PRO A 56 -1.86 0.59 9.07
C PRO A 56 -0.63 1.14 9.79
N ALA A 57 0.47 0.38 9.81
CA ALA A 57 1.72 0.82 10.44
C ALA A 57 2.37 1.98 9.66
N ALA A 58 2.28 1.95 8.33
CA ALA A 58 2.75 3.04 7.47
C ALA A 58 1.95 4.35 7.65
N LEU A 59 0.64 4.25 7.96
CA LEU A 59 -0.23 5.42 8.12
C LEU A 59 -0.24 6.02 9.53
N PHE A 60 -0.25 5.18 10.55
CA PHE A 60 -0.49 5.61 11.93
C PHE A 60 0.74 5.47 12.84
N GLY A 61 1.87 4.98 12.31
CA GLY A 61 3.00 4.52 13.12
C GLY A 61 2.76 3.13 13.71
N ALA A 62 3.76 2.57 14.41
CA ALA A 62 3.81 1.17 14.84
C ALA A 62 2.47 0.61 15.37
N PHE A 63 1.75 -0.09 14.49
CA PHE A 63 0.52 -0.79 14.82
C PHE A 63 0.89 -2.19 15.32
N LYS A 64 0.68 -2.48 16.61
CA LYS A 64 0.81 -3.86 17.10
C LYS A 64 -0.32 -4.69 16.46
N PRO A 65 -0.02 -5.70 15.64
CA PRO A 65 -1.07 -6.54 15.08
C PRO A 65 -1.86 -7.15 16.25
N LEU A 66 -3.18 -7.10 16.16
CA LEU A 66 -4.05 -7.79 17.11
C LEU A 66 -3.73 -9.29 16.99
N THR A 67 -3.07 -9.84 18.00
CA THR A 67 -2.70 -11.25 18.02
C THR A 67 -3.95 -12.10 17.83
N PHE A 68 -3.99 -12.89 16.76
CA PHE A 68 -5.14 -13.69 16.38
C PHE A 68 -5.45 -14.70 17.49
N PHE A 69 -6.58 -14.53 18.19
CA PHE A 69 -7.05 -15.47 19.19
C PHE A 69 -7.32 -16.82 18.51
N LYS A 70 -6.58 -17.84 18.92
CA LYS A 70 -6.70 -19.20 18.39
C LYS A 70 -8.11 -19.73 18.69
N PHE A 71 -8.98 -19.78 17.68
CA PHE A 71 -10.26 -20.47 17.78
C PHE A 71 -9.97 -21.96 18.02
N LYS A 72 -10.21 -22.40 19.26
CA LYS A 72 -10.24 -23.82 19.58
C LYS A 72 -11.64 -24.29 19.22
N VAL A 73 -11.77 -24.93 18.06
CA VAL A 73 -12.97 -25.68 17.72
C VAL A 73 -12.96 -26.92 18.62
N TYR A 74 -13.94 -27.01 19.51
CA TYR A 74 -14.27 -28.24 20.24
C TYR A 74 -15.29 -29.03 19.45
#